data_AF-A0A9P8IB10-F1
#
_entry.id   AF-A0A9P8IB10-F1
#
_cell.length_a   1.000
_cell.length_b   1.000
_cell.length_c   1.000
_cell.angle_alpha   90.00
_cell.angle_beta   90.00
_cell.angle_gamma   90.00
#
_symmetry.space_group_name_H-M   'P 1'
#
loop_
_entity.id
_entity.type
_entity.pdbx_description
1 polymer ?
#
loop_
_entity_poly.entity_id
_entity_poly.type
_entity_poly.pdbx_seq_one_letter_code
_entity_poly.pdbx_strand_id
1 'polypeptide(L)'
;MAQPIGTYAQRTAELGRHIFVYNNIRTSQVIYSLTRTLRNNASLRQLPFLGKKTVPAALRKDLWQPFATISFPSPFQGLKALHKLREYRKLHELSYPLELIKGENGRLLGKKARGKILMNQKENSVADIAAVLMGQEGDLEKALKEREALHVKGDKRPMPKRGIIKKSQKLEAKIAELERAKTEPVNIKWANILDAEFAESWPERVIHDGLAVSRYTALPPEPVETIEPKGEVVL
;
A
#
# COMPACT_ATOMS: atom_id res chain seq x y z
N MET A 1 4.56 -8.30 24.40
CA MET A 1 5.34 -7.08 24.67
C MET A 1 4.64 -5.89 24.05
N ALA A 2 4.13 -4.95 24.86
CA ALA A 2 3.50 -3.73 24.38
C ALA A 2 4.59 -2.70 24.07
N GLN A 3 4.61 -2.16 22.86
CA GLN A 3 5.53 -1.07 22.49
C GLN A 3 5.25 0.14 23.39
N PRO A 4 6.28 0.86 23.89
CA PRO A 4 6.09 2.03 24.73
C PRO A 4 5.22 3.05 24.00
N ILE A 5 4.28 3.67 24.73
CA ILE A 5 3.44 4.74 24.21
C ILE A 5 4.34 5.96 24.00
N GLY A 6 4.95 6.05 22.81
CA GLY A 6 5.76 7.20 22.41
C GLY A 6 4.98 8.50 22.54
N THR A 7 5.71 9.59 22.77
CA THR A 7 5.14 10.95 22.84
C THR A 7 4.34 11.27 21.56
N TYR A 8 3.36 12.17 21.67
CA TYR A 8 2.53 12.55 20.52
C TYR A 8 3.36 13.01 19.31
N ALA A 9 4.45 13.76 19.56
CA ALA A 9 5.38 14.22 18.54
C ALA A 9 6.08 13.06 17.79
N GLN A 10 6.51 12.02 18.52
CA GLN A 10 7.11 10.82 17.91
C GLN A 10 6.09 10.09 17.03
N ARG A 11 4.84 9.94 17.51
CA ARG A 11 3.77 9.31 16.72
C ARG A 11 3.44 10.07 15.45
N THR A 12 3.48 11.41 15.48
CA THR A 12 3.27 12.23 14.30
C THR A 12 4.45 12.16 13.33
N ALA A 13 5.67 12.04 13.84
CA ALA A 13 6.87 11.88 13.01
C ALA A 13 6.92 10.49 12.32
N GLU A 14 6.41 9.46 12.99
CA GLU A 14 6.30 8.10 12.44
C GLU A 14 5.06 7.90 11.57
N LEU A 15 4.13 8.87 11.54
CA LEU A 15 2.90 8.75 10.77
C LEU A 15 3.22 8.67 9.27
N GLY A 16 2.85 7.56 8.64
CA GLY A 16 3.16 7.29 7.23
C GLY A 16 4.37 6.37 7.04
N ARG A 17 5.11 6.01 8.09
CA ARG A 17 6.13 4.96 7.99
C ARG A 17 5.50 3.60 7.66
N HIS A 18 4.32 3.33 8.20
CA HIS A 18 3.56 2.11 7.91
C HIS A 18 2.19 2.45 7.32
N ILE A 19 1.80 1.70 6.30
CA ILE A 19 0.44 1.69 5.75
C ILE A 19 -0.19 0.34 6.03
N PHE A 20 -1.37 0.36 6.63
CA PHE A 20 -2.17 -0.83 6.88
C PHE A 20 -3.28 -0.91 5.84
N VAL A 21 -3.31 -2.03 5.13
CA VAL A 21 -4.33 -2.34 4.13
C VAL A 21 -5.26 -3.40 4.71
N TYR A 22 -6.56 -3.15 4.64
CA TYR A 22 -7.59 -4.08 5.08
C TYR A 22 -8.45 -4.48 3.89
N ASN A 23 -8.88 -5.73 3.85
CA ASN A 23 -9.87 -6.17 2.88
C ASN A 23 -11.13 -6.68 3.58
N ASN A 24 -12.24 -6.65 2.85
CA ASN A 24 -13.47 -7.30 3.25
C ASN A 24 -13.47 -8.73 2.73
N ILE A 25 -13.65 -9.72 3.60
CA ILE A 25 -13.59 -11.15 3.23
C ILE A 25 -14.68 -11.50 2.21
N ARG A 26 -15.85 -10.84 2.27
CA ARG A 26 -17.02 -11.18 1.45
C ARG A 26 -17.09 -10.39 0.15
N THR A 27 -16.79 -9.10 0.22
CA THR A 27 -16.93 -8.18 -0.93
C THR A 27 -15.62 -7.92 -1.65
N SER A 28 -14.48 -8.34 -1.10
CA SER A 28 -13.14 -8.03 -1.61
C SER A 28 -12.87 -6.52 -1.78
N GLN A 29 -13.66 -5.68 -1.10
CA GLN A 29 -13.39 -4.26 -0.99
C GLN A 29 -12.15 -4.05 -0.13
N VAL A 30 -11.30 -3.12 -0.52
CA VAL A 30 -10.07 -2.80 0.20
C VAL A 30 -10.28 -1.50 0.97
N ILE A 31 -9.52 -1.22 2.03
CA ILE A 31 -9.45 0.07 2.75
C ILE A 31 -7.99 0.34 3.16
N TYR A 32 -7.54 1.59 3.02
CA TYR A 32 -6.20 2.00 3.43
C TYR A 32 -6.23 2.83 4.72
N SER A 33 -5.33 2.54 5.66
CA SER A 33 -5.23 3.23 6.95
C SER A 33 -3.77 3.51 7.31
N LEU A 34 -3.52 4.64 7.96
CA LEU A 34 -2.22 4.95 8.57
C LEU A 34 -2.07 4.30 9.95
N THR A 35 -3.19 3.98 10.60
CA THR A 35 -3.22 3.37 11.93
C THR A 35 -3.61 1.89 11.84
N ARG A 36 -3.03 1.08 12.73
CA ARG A 36 -3.40 -0.34 12.89
C ARG A 36 -4.86 -0.53 13.33
N THR A 37 -5.48 0.48 13.94
CA THR A 37 -6.91 0.46 14.22
C THR A 37 -7.68 1.12 13.08
N LEU A 38 -8.76 0.48 12.64
CA LEU A 38 -9.62 0.99 11.58
C LEU A 38 -10.61 2.02 12.15
N ARG A 39 -10.51 3.28 11.71
CA ARG A 39 -11.41 4.35 12.17
C ARG A 39 -12.67 4.38 11.31
N ASN A 40 -13.81 3.99 11.87
CA ASN A 40 -15.07 3.79 11.15
C ASN A 40 -15.41 4.95 10.18
N ASN A 41 -15.49 6.19 10.68
CA ASN A 41 -15.88 7.36 9.87
C ASN A 41 -14.91 7.65 8.72
N ALA A 42 -13.60 7.54 8.96
CA ALA A 42 -12.59 7.83 7.95
C ALA A 42 -12.47 6.72 6.90
N SER A 43 -12.69 5.48 7.33
CA SER A 43 -12.64 4.29 6.49
C SER A 43 -13.87 4.15 5.61
N LEU A 44 -15.08 4.46 6.12
CA LEU A 44 -16.31 4.44 5.32
C LEU A 44 -16.30 5.46 4.18
N ARG A 45 -15.66 6.62 4.36
CA ARG A 45 -15.49 7.64 3.30
C ARG A 45 -14.67 7.17 2.11
N GLN A 46 -13.92 6.08 2.25
CA GLN A 46 -13.13 5.51 1.14
C GLN A 46 -13.96 4.61 0.22
N LEU A 47 -15.18 4.23 0.61
CA LEU A 47 -16.04 3.34 -0.16
C LEU A 47 -17.07 4.16 -0.94
N PRO A 48 -17.03 4.19 -2.29
CA PRO A 48 -18.06 4.85 -3.07
C PRO A 48 -19.35 4.03 -3.10
N PHE A 49 -20.45 4.71 -3.39
CA PHE A 49 -21.73 4.07 -3.56
C PHE A 49 -21.83 3.41 -4.95
N LEU A 50 -21.83 2.08 -4.98
CA LEU A 50 -21.96 1.27 -6.20
C LEU A 50 -23.36 0.63 -6.33
N GLY A 51 -24.29 0.98 -5.44
CA GLY A 51 -25.65 0.44 -5.40
C GLY A 51 -26.12 -0.01 -4.02
N LYS A 52 -27.34 -0.54 -3.92
CA LYS A 52 -27.92 -1.02 -2.65
C LYS A 52 -27.04 -2.12 -2.05
N LYS A 53 -26.74 -2.03 -0.75
CA LYS A 53 -25.90 -2.96 0.03
C LYS A 53 -24.42 -3.01 -0.36
N THR A 54 -23.92 -2.06 -1.14
CA THR A 54 -22.48 -1.97 -1.48
C THR A 54 -21.65 -1.25 -0.42
N VAL A 55 -22.25 -0.30 0.28
CA VAL A 55 -21.64 0.40 1.42
C VAL A 55 -22.30 -0.07 2.72
N PRO A 56 -21.53 -0.63 3.68
CA PRO A 56 -22.07 -1.03 4.97
C PRO A 56 -22.36 0.20 5.85
N ALA A 57 -23.33 0.09 6.76
CA ALA A 57 -23.62 1.16 7.72
C ALA A 57 -22.50 1.35 8.76
N ALA A 58 -21.78 0.27 9.10
CA ALA A 58 -20.63 0.29 10.00
C ALA A 58 -19.65 -0.81 9.63
N LEU A 59 -18.35 -0.58 9.89
CA LEU A 59 -17.30 -1.57 9.69
C LEU A 59 -17.34 -2.59 10.84
N ARG A 60 -17.73 -3.83 10.52
CA ARG A 60 -17.75 -4.93 11.49
C ARG A 60 -16.40 -5.65 11.55
N LYS A 61 -15.91 -5.94 12.76
CA LYS A 61 -14.56 -6.47 13.01
C LYS A 61 -14.30 -7.86 12.40
N ASP A 62 -15.35 -8.64 12.21
CA ASP A 62 -15.34 -9.99 11.66
C ASP A 62 -15.22 -10.02 10.13
N LEU A 63 -15.74 -8.99 9.45
CA LEU A 63 -15.73 -8.93 7.98
C LEU A 63 -14.46 -8.29 7.42
N TRP A 64 -13.74 -7.51 8.24
CA TRP A 64 -12.57 -6.74 7.82
C TRP A 64 -11.31 -7.36 8.41
N GLN A 65 -10.44 -7.89 7.54
CA GLN A 65 -9.19 -8.51 7.92
C GLN A 65 -8.00 -7.68 7.44
N PRO A 66 -6.86 -7.73 8.17
CA PRO A 66 -5.63 -7.15 7.67
C PRO A 66 -5.20 -7.92 6.41
N PHE A 67 -5.02 -7.21 5.31
CA PHE A 67 -4.63 -7.76 4.03
C PHE A 67 -3.13 -7.65 3.81
N ALA A 68 -2.59 -6.45 3.99
CA ALA A 68 -1.17 -6.18 3.85
C ALA A 68 -0.72 -5.07 4.81
N THR A 69 0.53 -5.11 5.22
CA THR A 69 1.20 -4.01 5.93
C THR A 69 2.45 -3.63 5.16
N ILE A 70 2.49 -2.38 4.70
CA ILE A 70 3.61 -1.84 3.93
C ILE A 70 4.44 -0.97 4.87
N SER A 71 5.74 -1.23 4.94
CA SER A 71 6.68 -0.47 5.77
C SER A 71 7.67 0.25 4.87
N PHE A 72 7.66 1.57 4.96
CA PHE A 72 8.51 2.46 4.20
C PHE A 72 9.73 2.92 5.01
N PRO A 73 10.85 3.19 4.33
CA PRO A 73 12.01 3.81 4.97
C PRO A 73 11.76 5.28 5.36
N SER A 74 11.00 6.02 4.56
CA SER A 74 10.60 7.42 4.86
C SER A 74 9.09 7.55 5.11
N PRO A 75 8.66 8.30 6.15
CA PRO A 75 7.25 8.64 6.38
C PRO A 75 6.62 9.44 5.23
N PHE A 76 7.38 10.36 4.61
CA PHE A 76 6.87 11.15 3.48
C PHE A 76 6.54 10.27 2.28
N GLN A 77 7.40 9.27 2.02
CA GLN A 77 7.20 8.31 0.94
C GLN A 77 5.89 7.55 1.14
N GLY A 78 5.60 7.09 2.35
CA GLY A 78 4.36 6.40 2.66
C GLY A 78 3.13 7.30 2.60
N LEU A 79 3.21 8.57 3.04
CA LEU A 79 2.10 9.53 2.87
C LEU A 79 1.81 9.79 1.39
N LYS A 80 2.85 9.97 0.57
CA LYS A 80 2.71 10.14 -0.88
C LYS A 80 2.13 8.88 -1.53
N ALA A 81 2.60 7.70 -1.13
CA ALA A 81 2.07 6.42 -1.59
C ALA A 81 0.58 6.29 -1.27
N LEU A 82 0.19 6.54 -0.02
CA LEU A 82 -1.20 6.47 0.44
C LEU A 82 -2.11 7.40 -0.36
N HIS A 83 -1.65 8.61 -0.68
CA HIS A 83 -2.42 9.54 -1.48
C HIS A 83 -2.69 8.98 -2.88
N LYS A 84 -1.65 8.51 -3.58
CA LYS A 84 -1.78 7.87 -4.90
C LYS A 84 -2.66 6.62 -4.86
N LEU A 85 -2.51 5.75 -3.86
CA LEU A 85 -3.33 4.54 -3.72
C LEU A 85 -4.83 4.86 -3.58
N ARG A 86 -5.16 5.95 -2.89
CA ARG A 86 -6.55 6.42 -2.77
C ARG A 86 -7.08 7.01 -4.07
N GLU A 87 -6.23 7.71 -4.82
CA GLU A 87 -6.56 8.21 -6.16
C GLU A 87 -6.82 7.04 -7.12
N TYR A 88 -5.92 6.06 -7.18
CA TYR A 88 -6.07 4.88 -8.06
C TYR A 88 -7.32 4.09 -7.75
N ARG A 89 -7.62 3.81 -6.48
CA ARG A 89 -8.89 3.17 -6.11
C ARG A 89 -10.10 3.94 -6.65
N LYS A 90 -10.13 5.25 -6.41
CA LYS A 90 -11.24 6.09 -6.84
C LYS A 90 -11.39 6.03 -8.37
N LEU A 91 -10.29 5.96 -9.10
CA LEU A 91 -10.29 5.77 -10.55
C LEU A 91 -10.82 4.39 -10.95
N HIS A 92 -10.39 3.30 -10.32
CA HIS A 92 -10.87 1.94 -10.60
C HIS A 92 -12.37 1.77 -10.38
N GLU A 93 -12.94 2.51 -9.43
CA GLU A 93 -14.36 2.42 -9.11
C GLU A 93 -15.23 3.37 -9.96
N LEU A 94 -14.69 4.53 -10.40
CA LEU A 94 -15.43 5.54 -11.17
C LEU A 94 -15.20 5.46 -12.69
N SER A 95 -13.98 5.15 -13.11
CA SER A 95 -13.50 5.20 -14.49
C SER A 95 -12.98 3.82 -14.90
N TYR A 96 -13.88 2.84 -14.94
CA TYR A 96 -13.58 1.47 -15.34
C TYR A 96 -13.86 1.23 -16.82
N PRO A 97 -13.11 0.32 -17.49
CA PRO A 97 -13.38 -0.05 -18.86
C PRO A 97 -14.75 -0.73 -18.98
N LEU A 98 -15.50 -0.40 -20.02
CA LEU A 98 -16.84 -0.97 -20.23
C LEU A 98 -16.80 -2.48 -20.48
N GLU A 99 -15.67 -3.00 -20.92
CA GLU A 99 -15.43 -4.43 -21.13
C GLU A 99 -15.65 -5.25 -19.86
N LEU A 100 -15.25 -4.70 -18.71
CA LEU A 100 -15.40 -5.36 -17.41
C LEU A 100 -16.88 -5.63 -17.03
N ILE A 101 -17.81 -4.82 -17.56
CA ILE A 101 -19.23 -4.90 -17.23
C ILE A 101 -20.10 -5.43 -18.38
N LYS A 102 -19.50 -5.73 -19.53
CA LYS A 102 -20.19 -6.37 -20.66
C LYS A 102 -20.16 -7.88 -20.44
N GLY A 103 -21.30 -8.53 -20.61
CA GLY A 103 -21.35 -9.99 -20.70
C GLY A 103 -20.88 -10.46 -22.09
N GLU A 104 -20.75 -11.77 -22.25
CA GLU A 104 -20.38 -12.43 -23.51
C GLU A 104 -21.24 -11.98 -24.71
N ASN A 105 -22.50 -11.64 -24.44
CA ASN A 105 -23.48 -11.23 -25.46
C ASN A 105 -23.37 -9.74 -25.85
N GLY A 106 -22.33 -9.02 -25.41
CA GLY A 106 -22.13 -7.59 -25.65
C GLY A 106 -23.09 -6.66 -24.88
N ARG A 107 -24.07 -7.21 -24.15
CA ARG A 107 -25.01 -6.47 -23.30
C ARG A 107 -24.40 -6.19 -21.91
N LEU A 108 -24.82 -5.08 -21.31
CA LEU A 108 -24.40 -4.72 -19.96
C LEU A 108 -24.98 -5.68 -18.92
N LEU A 109 -24.16 -6.09 -17.96
CA LEU A 109 -24.57 -6.90 -16.82
C LEU A 109 -25.63 -6.19 -15.96
N GLY A 110 -26.45 -7.00 -15.27
CA GLY A 110 -27.42 -6.48 -14.31
C GLY A 110 -26.76 -5.63 -13.22
N LYS A 111 -27.49 -4.63 -12.67
CA LYS A 111 -26.96 -3.67 -11.69
C LYS A 111 -26.25 -4.34 -10.49
N LYS A 112 -26.80 -5.45 -10.00
CA LYS A 112 -26.23 -6.22 -8.87
C LYS A 112 -24.91 -6.90 -9.24
N ALA A 113 -24.83 -7.52 -10.42
CA ALA A 113 -23.62 -8.18 -10.89
C ALA A 113 -22.50 -7.16 -11.13
N ARG A 114 -22.82 -6.03 -11.77
CA ARG A 114 -21.88 -4.91 -11.94
C ARG A 114 -21.34 -4.40 -10.61
N GLY A 115 -22.23 -4.17 -9.63
CA GLY A 115 -21.82 -3.78 -8.29
C GLY A 115 -20.86 -4.79 -7.64
N LYS A 116 -21.10 -6.10 -7.82
CA LYS A 116 -20.22 -7.15 -7.27
C LYS A 116 -18.82 -7.14 -7.90
N ILE A 117 -18.75 -6.98 -9.22
CA ILE A 117 -17.47 -6.91 -9.95
C ILE A 117 -16.70 -5.65 -9.52
N LEU A 118 -17.36 -4.49 -9.51
CA LEU A 118 -16.73 -3.23 -9.12
C LEU A 118 -16.34 -3.17 -7.63
N MET A 119 -16.97 -3.97 -6.77
CA MET A 119 -16.55 -4.09 -5.37
C MET A 119 -15.26 -4.89 -5.20
N ASN A 120 -14.94 -5.79 -6.14
CA ASN A 120 -13.72 -6.59 -6.07
C ASN A 120 -12.52 -5.73 -6.46
N GLN A 121 -11.89 -5.12 -5.46
CA GLN A 121 -10.74 -4.23 -5.63
C GLN A 121 -9.46 -4.82 -5.04
N LYS A 122 -9.49 -6.08 -4.60
CA LYS A 122 -8.33 -6.75 -3.97
C LYS A 122 -7.16 -6.81 -4.93
N GLU A 123 -7.39 -7.35 -6.12
CA GLU A 123 -6.36 -7.56 -7.15
C GLU A 123 -5.81 -6.21 -7.65
N ASN A 124 -6.71 -5.29 -8.01
CA ASN A 124 -6.36 -3.93 -8.40
C ASN A 124 -5.52 -3.23 -7.34
N SER A 125 -5.81 -3.43 -6.04
CA SER A 125 -5.02 -2.82 -4.97
C SER A 125 -3.58 -3.32 -4.91
N VAL A 126 -3.34 -4.59 -5.23
CA VAL A 126 -1.97 -5.15 -5.28
C VAL A 126 -1.22 -4.55 -6.46
N ALA A 127 -1.84 -4.52 -7.64
CA ALA A 127 -1.28 -3.88 -8.83
C ALA A 127 -0.99 -2.39 -8.60
N ASP A 128 -1.89 -1.67 -7.93
CA ASP A 128 -1.72 -0.26 -7.57
C ASP A 128 -0.53 -0.05 -6.62
N ILE A 129 -0.34 -0.95 -5.64
CA ILE A 129 0.81 -0.89 -4.73
C ILE A 129 2.11 -1.04 -5.52
N ALA A 130 2.20 -2.03 -6.40
CA ALA A 130 3.36 -2.21 -7.26
C ALA A 130 3.60 -0.97 -8.15
N ALA A 131 2.57 -0.47 -8.82
CA ALA A 131 2.65 0.70 -9.69
C ALA A 131 3.10 1.97 -8.93
N VAL A 132 2.62 2.18 -7.70
CA VAL A 132 3.04 3.30 -6.85
C VAL A 132 4.51 3.19 -6.48
N LEU A 133 4.99 1.99 -6.13
CA LEU A 133 6.39 1.77 -5.76
C LEU A 133 7.34 1.93 -6.94
N MET A 134 6.96 1.42 -8.12
CA MET A 134 7.69 1.65 -9.37
C MET A 134 7.72 3.15 -9.72
N GLY A 135 6.58 3.83 -9.62
CA GLY A 135 6.50 5.27 -9.87
C GLY A 135 7.34 6.12 -8.90
N GLN A 136 7.62 5.63 -7.69
CA GLN A 136 8.49 6.30 -6.72
C GLN A 136 9.98 6.21 -7.07
N GLU A 137 10.42 5.19 -7.81
CA GLU A 137 11.81 5.12 -8.30
C GLU A 137 12.11 6.25 -9.28
N GLY A 138 11.19 6.48 -10.20
CA GLY A 138 11.31 7.57 -11.18
C GLY A 138 11.12 8.96 -10.58
N ASP A 139 10.58 9.10 -9.37
CA ASP A 139 10.46 10.41 -8.71
C ASP A 139 11.84 11.02 -8.38
N LEU A 140 12.84 10.18 -8.11
CA LEU A 140 14.21 10.62 -7.84
C LEU A 140 14.87 11.17 -9.12
N GLU A 141 14.74 10.42 -10.23
CA GLU A 141 15.23 10.86 -11.54
C GLU A 141 14.57 12.16 -12.00
N LYS A 142 13.25 12.30 -11.76
CA LYS A 142 12.52 13.54 -12.07
C LYS A 142 13.04 14.72 -11.23
N ALA A 143 13.34 14.51 -9.95
CA ALA A 143 13.89 15.55 -9.09
C ALA A 143 15.32 15.96 -9.52
N LEU A 144 16.15 15.00 -9.95
CA LEU A 144 17.48 15.28 -10.50
C LEU A 144 17.39 16.10 -11.80
N LYS A 145 16.49 15.74 -12.72
CA LYS A 145 16.22 16.52 -13.95
C LYS A 145 15.69 17.92 -13.64
N GLU A 146 14.84 18.07 -12.62
CA GLU A 146 14.37 19.39 -12.18
C GLU A 146 15.52 20.25 -11.64
N ARG A 147 16.46 19.65 -10.89
CA ARG A 147 17.68 20.34 -10.43
C ARG A 147 18.54 20.81 -11.61
N GLU A 148 18.75 19.95 -12.60
CA GLU A 148 19.52 20.29 -13.81
C GLU A 148 18.83 21.41 -14.62
N ALA A 149 17.51 21.34 -14.82
CA ALA A 149 16.76 22.35 -15.55
C ALA A 149 16.77 23.74 -14.88
N LEU A 150 16.82 23.78 -13.54
CA LEU A 150 17.00 25.03 -12.79
C LEU A 150 18.40 25.61 -12.96
N HIS A 151 19.43 24.77 -13.07
CA HIS A 151 20.80 25.19 -13.31
C HIS A 151 20.95 25.86 -14.69
N VAL A 152 20.37 25.27 -15.73
CA VAL A 152 20.41 25.80 -17.12
C VAL A 152 19.64 27.11 -17.30
N LYS A 153 18.55 27.33 -16.55
CA LYS A 153 17.77 28.59 -16.62
C LYS A 153 18.40 29.76 -15.86
N GLY A 154 19.48 29.53 -15.11
CA GLY A 154 20.17 30.53 -14.29
C GLY A 154 20.88 31.64 -15.07
N ASP A 155 21.15 31.47 -16.36
CA ASP A 155 22.10 32.32 -17.11
C ASP A 155 21.56 33.64 -17.69
N LYS A 156 20.25 33.95 -17.64
CA LYS A 156 19.72 35.08 -18.44
C LYS A 156 18.78 36.10 -17.78
N ARG A 157 18.55 36.12 -16.46
CA ARG A 157 17.69 37.16 -15.84
C ARG A 157 18.14 37.57 -14.43
N PRO A 158 18.25 38.87 -14.12
CA PRO A 158 18.42 39.31 -12.74
C PRO A 158 17.10 39.10 -11.99
N MET A 159 17.05 38.07 -11.13
CA MET A 159 15.87 37.65 -10.39
C MET A 159 16.02 37.89 -8.87
N PRO A 160 14.90 38.02 -8.11
CA PRO A 160 14.93 38.29 -6.67
C PRO A 160 15.54 37.12 -5.87
N LYS A 161 16.69 37.38 -5.23
CA LYS A 161 17.59 36.39 -4.60
C LYS A 161 16.98 35.54 -3.47
N ARG A 162 15.98 36.03 -2.73
CA ARG A 162 15.48 35.37 -1.49
C ARG A 162 14.56 34.16 -1.73
N GLY A 163 13.80 34.12 -2.84
CA GLY A 163 12.85 33.04 -3.12
C GLY A 163 13.49 31.78 -3.71
N ILE A 164 14.58 31.96 -4.45
CA ILE A 164 15.30 30.88 -5.13
C ILE A 164 16.05 30.01 -4.13
N ILE A 165 16.73 30.62 -3.16
CA ILE A 165 17.51 29.92 -2.13
C ILE A 165 16.63 28.95 -1.32
N LYS A 166 15.41 29.36 -0.94
CA LYS A 166 14.47 28.46 -0.24
C LYS A 166 13.99 27.30 -1.12
N LYS A 167 13.81 27.54 -2.42
CA LYS A 167 13.40 26.49 -3.37
C LYS A 167 14.53 25.49 -3.62
N SER A 168 15.76 25.96 -3.79
CA SER A 168 16.93 25.09 -3.99
C SER A 168 17.21 24.26 -2.73
N GLN A 169 17.22 24.86 -1.55
CA GLN A 169 17.38 24.13 -0.28
C GLN A 169 16.30 23.06 -0.07
N LYS A 170 15.04 23.37 -0.43
CA LYS A 170 13.94 22.41 -0.36
C LYS A 170 14.11 21.28 -1.37
N LEU A 171 14.58 21.57 -2.58
CA LEU A 171 14.84 20.58 -3.62
C LEU A 171 16.01 19.67 -3.22
N GLU A 172 17.10 20.22 -2.68
CA GLU A 172 18.24 19.46 -2.17
C GLU A 172 17.83 18.55 -1.01
N ALA A 173 17.07 19.08 -0.04
CA ALA A 173 16.51 18.26 1.04
C ALA A 173 15.59 17.15 0.51
N LYS A 174 14.80 17.43 -0.55
CA LYS A 174 13.94 16.44 -1.20
C LYS A 174 14.74 15.34 -1.90
N ILE A 175 15.83 15.70 -2.57
CA ILE A 175 16.72 14.76 -3.27
C ILE A 175 17.43 13.88 -2.24
N ALA A 176 18.05 14.45 -1.21
CA ALA A 176 18.73 13.69 -0.16
C ALA A 176 17.79 12.70 0.54
N GLU A 177 16.53 13.09 0.77
CA GLU A 177 15.52 12.20 1.33
C GLU A 177 15.14 11.05 0.36
N LEU A 178 14.98 11.35 -0.93
CA LEU A 178 14.67 10.33 -1.94
C LEU A 178 15.83 9.35 -2.15
N GLU A 179 17.07 9.84 -2.12
CA GLU A 179 18.29 9.01 -2.20
C GLU A 179 18.35 8.01 -1.05
N ARG A 180 18.12 8.48 0.18
CA ARG A 180 18.02 7.59 1.34
C ARG A 180 16.87 6.57 1.20
N ALA A 181 15.72 7.00 0.70
CA ALA A 181 14.57 6.12 0.51
C ALA A 181 14.76 5.11 -0.64
N LYS A 182 15.68 5.37 -1.58
CA LYS A 182 16.01 4.46 -2.69
C LYS A 182 16.92 3.32 -2.25
N THR A 183 17.83 3.58 -1.30
CA THR A 183 18.79 2.58 -0.81
C THR A 183 18.18 1.62 0.23
N GLU A 184 17.23 2.09 1.04
CA GLU A 184 16.58 1.26 2.05
C GLU A 184 15.43 0.42 1.43
N PRO A 185 15.31 -0.89 1.76
CA PRO A 185 14.26 -1.75 1.22
C PRO A 185 12.87 -1.41 1.77
N VAL A 186 11.84 -1.72 0.98
CA VAL A 186 10.44 -1.58 1.38
C VAL A 186 9.90 -2.96 1.74
N ASN A 187 9.51 -3.16 3.00
CA ASN A 187 8.96 -4.44 3.44
C ASN A 187 7.44 -4.45 3.30
N ILE A 188 6.93 -5.44 2.58
CA ILE A 188 5.49 -5.71 2.47
C ILE A 188 5.19 -7.03 3.16
N LYS A 189 4.42 -6.95 4.25
CA LYS A 189 3.92 -8.12 4.97
C LYS A 189 2.51 -8.45 4.47
N TRP A 190 2.34 -9.63 3.88
CA TRP A 190 1.07 -10.08 3.30
C TRP A 190 0.36 -11.08 4.21
N ALA A 191 -0.97 -10.99 4.33
CA ALA A 191 -1.75 -12.01 5.01
C ALA A 191 -1.69 -13.36 4.27
N ASN A 192 -1.64 -13.33 2.94
CA ASN A 192 -1.35 -14.47 2.09
C ASN A 192 -0.28 -14.05 1.07
N ILE A 193 0.86 -14.75 1.05
CA ILE A 193 2.01 -14.41 0.21
C ILE A 193 1.67 -14.54 -1.28
N LEU A 194 0.77 -15.46 -1.64
CA LEU A 194 0.32 -15.65 -3.04
C LEU A 194 -0.40 -14.42 -3.59
N ASP A 195 -0.94 -13.56 -2.72
CA ASP A 195 -1.58 -12.33 -3.19
C ASP A 195 -0.56 -11.35 -3.81
N ALA A 196 0.76 -11.57 -3.68
CA ALA A 196 1.78 -10.79 -4.35
C ALA A 196 1.82 -11.01 -5.88
N GLU A 197 1.31 -12.14 -6.37
CA GLU A 197 1.33 -12.53 -7.79
C GLU A 197 0.32 -11.73 -8.63
N PHE A 198 -0.63 -11.03 -8.01
CA PHE A 198 -1.58 -10.18 -8.74
C PHE A 198 -0.92 -8.96 -9.40
N ALA A 199 0.30 -8.60 -9.02
CA ALA A 199 1.10 -7.61 -9.72
C ALA A 199 2.07 -8.30 -10.68
N GLU A 200 2.10 -7.83 -11.92
CA GLU A 200 2.96 -8.37 -12.99
C GLU A 200 4.45 -8.21 -12.68
N SER A 201 4.84 -7.10 -12.04
CA SER A 201 6.23 -6.83 -11.67
C SER A 201 6.33 -6.04 -10.38
N TRP A 202 7.44 -6.25 -9.67
CA TRP A 202 7.79 -5.55 -8.44
C TRP A 202 9.18 -4.93 -8.57
N PRO A 203 9.45 -3.78 -7.93
CA PRO A 203 10.80 -3.23 -7.87
C PRO A 203 11.71 -4.11 -7.01
N GLU A 204 12.98 -4.25 -7.39
CA GLU A 204 13.97 -5.15 -6.74
C GLU A 204 14.16 -4.89 -5.24
N ARG A 205 13.96 -3.64 -4.78
CA ARG A 205 14.08 -3.27 -3.36
C ARG A 205 12.91 -3.75 -2.48
N VAL A 206 11.87 -4.33 -3.06
CA VAL A 206 10.68 -4.76 -2.32
C VAL A 206 10.90 -6.15 -1.75
N ILE A 207 10.81 -6.25 -0.44
CA ILE A 207 10.91 -7.53 0.26
C ILE A 207 9.50 -7.95 0.66
N HIS A 208 9.08 -9.12 0.17
CA HIS A 208 7.82 -9.75 0.55
C HIS A 208 8.03 -10.64 1.77
N ASP A 209 7.13 -10.54 2.74
CA ASP A 209 7.16 -11.29 3.99
C ASP A 209 5.73 -11.71 4.38
N GLY A 210 5.60 -12.75 5.20
CA GLY A 210 4.32 -13.17 5.75
C GLY A 210 3.90 -12.28 6.91
N LEU A 211 2.62 -11.92 6.98
CA LEU A 211 2.05 -11.39 8.22
C LEU A 211 2.02 -12.53 9.24
N ALA A 212 2.62 -12.32 10.41
CA ALA A 212 2.61 -13.34 11.46
C ALA A 212 1.17 -13.80 11.78
N VAL A 213 1.03 -15.11 11.97
CA VAL A 213 -0.17 -15.86 12.33
C VAL A 213 -1.02 -15.04 13.31
N SER A 214 -2.24 -14.69 12.90
CA SER A 214 -3.18 -13.99 13.79
C SER A 214 -3.57 -14.90 14.95
N ARG A 215 -4.00 -14.35 16.09
CA ARG A 215 -4.43 -15.14 17.27
C ARG A 215 -5.49 -16.22 17.00
N TYR A 216 -6.15 -16.19 15.85
CA TYR A 216 -7.21 -17.12 15.44
C TYR A 216 -6.80 -18.05 14.30
N THR A 217 -5.57 -17.96 13.83
CA THR A 217 -5.04 -18.88 12.84
C THR A 217 -4.48 -20.08 13.59
N ALA A 218 -4.80 -21.29 13.13
CA ALA A 218 -4.32 -22.52 13.77
C ALA A 218 -2.80 -22.46 13.92
N LEU A 219 -2.29 -22.84 15.09
CA LEU A 219 -0.85 -22.96 15.30
C LEU A 219 -0.32 -23.95 14.27
N PRO A 220 0.83 -23.65 13.62
CA PRO A 220 1.47 -24.63 12.77
C PRO A 220 1.70 -25.90 13.59
N PRO A 221 1.58 -27.10 12.96
CA PRO A 221 1.87 -28.34 13.66
C PRO A 221 3.27 -28.23 14.26
N GLU A 222 3.41 -28.58 15.54
CA GLU A 222 4.72 -28.55 16.18
C GLU A 222 5.67 -29.45 15.38
N PRO A 223 6.93 -29.01 15.16
CA PRO A 223 7.90 -29.83 14.46
C PRO A 223 8.01 -31.15 15.20
N VAL A 224 7.65 -32.25 14.51
CA VAL A 224 7.79 -33.59 15.04
C VAL A 224 9.28 -33.79 15.30
N GLU A 225 9.68 -33.83 16.57
CA GLU A 225 11.03 -34.21 16.95
C GLU A 225 11.31 -35.57 16.31
N THR A 226 12.23 -35.60 15.35
CA THR A 226 12.74 -36.82 14.75
C THR A 226 13.30 -37.67 15.89
N ILE A 227 12.54 -38.69 16.29
CA ILE A 227 12.97 -39.68 17.26
C ILE A 227 14.12 -40.43 16.58
N GLU A 228 15.36 -40.11 16.95
CA GLU A 228 16.51 -40.89 16.50
C GLU A 228 16.30 -42.35 16.91
N PRO A 229 16.45 -43.32 16.00
CA PRO A 229 16.29 -44.72 16.34
C PRO A 229 17.34 -45.08 17.39
N LYS A 230 16.88 -45.38 18.60
CA LYS A 230 17.73 -45.88 19.68
C LYS A 230 18.36 -47.20 19.22
N GLY A 231 19.68 -47.14 19.00
CA GLY A 231 20.65 -48.22 19.24
C GLY A 231 20.28 -49.61 18.73
N GLU A 232 20.93 -49.97 17.63
CA GLU A 232 21.12 -51.34 17.14
C GLU A 232 21.45 -52.31 18.31
N VAL A 233 20.54 -53.23 18.60
CA VAL A 233 20.77 -54.32 19.54
C VAL A 233 21.71 -55.31 18.84
N VAL A 234 22.99 -55.25 19.18
CA VAL A 234 23.99 -56.24 18.77
C VAL A 234 23.63 -57.56 19.45
N LEU A 235 23.35 -58.58 18.63
CA LEU A 235 23.09 -59.97 19.04
C LEU A 235 24.36 -60.68 19.50
#